data_AF-I1HT24-F1
#
_entry.id   AF-I1HT24-F1
#
_cell.length_a   1.000
_cell.length_b   1.000
_cell.length_c   1.000
_cell.angle_alpha   90.00
_cell.angle_beta   90.00
_cell.angle_gamma   90.00
#
_symmetry.space_group_name_H-M   'P 1'
#
loop_
_entity.id
_entity.type
_entity.pdbx_description
1 polymer ?
#
loop_
_entity_poly.entity_id
_entity_poly.type
_entity_poly.pdbx_seq_one_letter_code
_entity_poly.pdbx_strand_id
1 'polypeptide(L)'
;MAPMPTLAASFLLGILLLFYPAAGAAVHHSVTATTGLSAYDIPAVFAFGDSTLDTGNNNALPTAVRADHAPYGREFPGGAPTGRFSDGKLLTDFVVEALGIKELLPAYRSGSGAGLAVDAAATGVCFASGGSGLDDATAANAGVATFASQLDDFRELLGRMGGSKASQVVGKAAFLVSAGTNDMMMNYYMLPSGRSKYTLEQYHDLLIGNLRSHIQSMYDLGARRILVAGLPPVGCLPLQLTLAALRQPPRPDGCIKEQNAAAESYNGKLQRMLAGFQSVSPGARAVYADIYSPLLDMVDHPGKYGFSEVTKGCCGSGLMEMGPLCTDLVPTCAKPSEFMFWDSVHPTQATYRAVADHFLRSNILRFDN
;
A
#
# COMPACT_ATOMS: atom_id res chain seq x y z
N MET A 1 46.50 3.83 -73.58
CA MET A 1 45.25 3.08 -73.82
C MET A 1 44.33 3.46 -72.67
N ALA A 2 43.56 4.55 -72.75
CA ALA A 2 42.33 4.73 -73.52
C ALA A 2 41.28 3.63 -73.20
N PRO A 3 40.01 4.00 -72.96
CA PRO A 3 39.33 3.85 -71.67
C PRO A 3 38.00 3.09 -71.81
N MET A 4 37.10 3.20 -70.80
CA MET A 4 35.61 3.10 -70.86
C MET A 4 34.99 2.09 -69.85
N PRO A 5 33.69 2.22 -69.48
CA PRO A 5 33.02 3.43 -68.99
C PRO A 5 32.02 3.14 -67.84
N THR A 6 31.54 4.22 -67.22
CA THR A 6 30.30 4.31 -66.42
C THR A 6 29.03 4.25 -67.28
N LEU A 7 27.90 3.81 -66.69
CA LEU A 7 26.46 4.18 -66.87
C LEU A 7 25.60 2.91 -66.65
N ALA A 8 24.73 2.82 -65.64
CA ALA A 8 23.43 3.48 -65.45
C ALA A 8 22.29 2.91 -66.31
N ALA A 9 21.11 2.83 -65.68
CA ALA A 9 19.73 2.68 -66.21
C ALA A 9 19.06 1.28 -66.17
N SER A 10 18.35 1.05 -65.06
CA SER A 10 16.89 0.87 -64.95
C SER A 10 16.06 0.27 -66.10
N PHE A 11 15.31 -0.80 -65.79
CA PHE A 11 13.96 -1.13 -66.31
C PHE A 11 13.27 -2.05 -65.26
N LEU A 12 12.37 -1.54 -64.41
CA LEU A 12 10.90 -1.43 -64.54
C LEU A 12 10.08 -2.73 -64.29
N LEU A 13 9.42 -2.71 -63.13
CA LEU A 13 7.99 -2.99 -62.86
C LEU A 13 7.42 -4.43 -62.83
N GLY A 14 6.71 -4.71 -61.71
CA GLY A 14 5.76 -5.82 -61.50
C GLY A 14 6.32 -6.85 -60.52
N ILE A 15 5.92 -6.95 -59.26
CA ILE A 15 4.55 -7.05 -58.74
C ILE A 15 4.52 -6.45 -57.33
N LEU A 16 3.63 -5.49 -57.14
CA LEU A 16 3.16 -5.03 -55.85
C LEU A 16 2.07 -6.00 -55.36
N LEU A 17 1.87 -6.03 -54.04
CA LEU A 17 0.79 -6.72 -53.31
C LEU A 17 1.13 -8.15 -52.88
N LEU A 18 1.83 -8.25 -51.75
CA LEU A 18 1.49 -9.01 -50.54
C LEU A 18 2.66 -8.76 -49.58
N PHE A 19 2.40 -8.50 -48.30
CA PHE A 19 3.34 -7.99 -47.28
C PHE A 19 3.47 -6.46 -47.19
N TYR A 20 2.33 -5.78 -46.96
CA TYR A 20 2.36 -4.70 -45.98
C TYR A 20 2.58 -5.32 -44.59
N PRO A 21 3.52 -4.84 -43.77
CA PRO A 21 3.41 -5.08 -42.34
C PRO A 21 2.14 -4.38 -41.88
N ALA A 22 1.24 -5.10 -41.22
CA ALA A 22 0.16 -4.46 -40.48
C ALA A 22 0.83 -3.45 -39.55
N ALA A 23 0.58 -2.16 -39.77
CA ALA A 23 0.86 -1.14 -38.79
C ALA A 23 0.10 -1.58 -37.55
N GLY A 24 0.83 -2.14 -36.58
CA GLY A 24 0.29 -2.39 -35.26
C GLY A 24 -0.25 -1.06 -34.79
N ALA A 25 -1.57 -0.97 -34.67
CA ALA A 25 -2.20 0.16 -34.02
C ALA A 25 -1.50 0.28 -32.66
N ALA A 26 -0.72 1.33 -32.49
CA ALA A 26 -0.33 1.76 -31.16
C ALA A 26 -1.66 1.93 -30.42
N VAL A 27 -1.96 1.00 -29.53
CA VAL A 27 -3.03 1.17 -28.56
C VAL A 27 -2.53 2.28 -27.66
N HIS A 28 -2.76 3.52 -28.07
CA HIS A 28 -2.86 4.61 -27.13
C HIS A 28 -3.97 4.19 -26.19
N HIS A 29 -3.60 3.66 -25.02
CA HIS A 29 -4.47 3.78 -23.87
C HIS A 29 -4.66 5.28 -23.68
N SER A 30 -5.76 5.77 -24.24
CA SER A 30 -6.41 6.96 -23.74
C SER A 30 -6.62 6.68 -22.26
N VAL A 31 -5.74 7.22 -21.43
CA VAL A 31 -6.05 7.51 -20.04
C VAL A 31 -7.27 8.40 -20.15
N THR A 32 -8.46 7.82 -20.04
CA THR A 32 -9.65 8.57 -19.71
C THR A 32 -9.25 9.31 -18.45
N ALA A 33 -9.04 10.62 -18.58
CA ALA A 33 -8.91 11.51 -17.46
C ALA A 33 -10.09 11.16 -16.55
N THR A 34 -9.80 10.55 -15.41
CA THR A 34 -10.77 10.34 -14.36
C THR A 34 -11.31 11.74 -14.11
N THR A 35 -12.55 11.99 -14.51
CA THR A 35 -13.30 13.17 -14.06
C THR A 35 -13.03 13.26 -12.57
N GLY A 36 -12.35 14.32 -12.15
CA GLY A 36 -11.83 14.42 -10.79
C GLY A 36 -12.92 14.02 -9.81
N LEU A 37 -12.59 13.21 -8.81
CA LEU A 37 -13.53 12.77 -7.79
C LEU A 37 -13.97 13.94 -6.87
N SER A 38 -13.79 15.19 -7.31
CA SER A 38 -14.31 16.44 -6.75
C SER A 38 -15.83 16.44 -6.52
N ALA A 39 -16.56 15.39 -6.92
CA ALA A 39 -17.98 15.20 -6.62
C ALA A 39 -18.23 14.65 -5.19
N TYR A 40 -17.23 14.04 -4.51
CA TYR A 40 -17.42 13.54 -3.14
C TYR A 40 -17.20 14.63 -2.10
N ASP A 41 -18.12 14.75 -1.14
CA ASP A 41 -17.99 15.64 0.03
C ASP A 41 -17.02 15.04 1.08
N ILE A 42 -15.77 14.75 0.69
CA ILE A 42 -14.69 14.26 1.56
C ILE A 42 -13.56 15.33 1.62
N PRO A 43 -13.55 16.20 2.65
CA PRO A 43 -12.58 17.29 2.73
C PRO A 43 -11.23 16.89 3.34
N ALA A 44 -11.12 15.69 3.92
CA ALA A 44 -9.92 15.23 4.59
C ALA A 44 -9.79 13.71 4.59
N VAL A 45 -8.53 13.22 4.57
CA VAL A 45 -8.19 11.80 4.69
C VAL A 45 -7.19 11.61 5.84
N PHE A 46 -7.53 10.77 6.81
CA PHE A 46 -6.61 10.38 7.88
C PHE A 46 -6.24 8.90 7.75
N ALA A 47 -4.95 8.57 7.83
CA ALA A 47 -4.47 7.21 7.67
C ALA A 47 -3.86 6.64 8.96
N PHE A 48 -4.15 5.38 9.27
CA PHE A 48 -3.68 4.67 10.47
C PHE A 48 -3.22 3.26 10.11
N GLY A 49 -2.25 2.72 10.83
CA GLY A 49 -1.79 1.35 10.70
C GLY A 49 -0.28 1.24 10.53
N ASP A 50 0.17 0.51 9.51
CA ASP A 50 1.56 0.08 9.37
C ASP A 50 2.34 0.74 8.21
N SER A 51 3.45 0.13 7.79
CA SER A 51 4.36 0.61 6.74
C SER A 51 3.68 0.76 5.38
N THR A 52 2.55 0.07 5.16
CA THR A 52 1.81 0.17 3.90
C THR A 52 1.14 1.53 3.70
N LEU A 53 0.96 2.30 4.79
CA LEU A 53 0.41 3.65 4.78
C LEU A 53 1.37 4.71 5.33
N ASP A 54 2.47 4.32 5.99
CA ASP A 54 3.42 5.24 6.62
C ASP A 54 4.11 6.17 5.61
N THR A 55 3.78 7.45 5.67
CA THR A 55 4.37 8.49 4.81
C THR A 55 5.60 9.16 5.41
N GLY A 56 6.19 8.60 6.47
CA GLY A 56 7.44 9.05 7.10
C GLY A 56 7.36 9.32 8.61
N ASN A 57 6.34 8.84 9.32
CA ASN A 57 6.23 8.99 10.77
C ASN A 57 7.40 8.34 11.50
N ASN A 58 7.91 7.21 11.00
CA ASN A 58 9.04 6.52 11.61
C ASN A 58 10.35 7.32 11.56
N ASN A 59 10.48 8.34 10.71
CA ASN A 59 11.67 9.19 10.63
C ASN A 59 11.91 9.96 11.94
N ALA A 60 10.83 10.22 12.70
CA ALA A 60 10.88 10.92 13.98
C ALA A 60 11.09 9.97 15.18
N LEU A 61 11.17 8.66 14.94
CA LEU A 61 11.32 7.65 15.99
C LEU A 61 12.76 7.12 16.03
N PRO A 62 13.30 6.82 17.23
CA PRO A 62 14.61 6.20 17.36
C PRO A 62 14.55 4.70 17.03
N THR A 63 14.23 4.36 15.78
CA THR A 63 14.05 2.98 15.30
C THR A 63 14.89 2.71 14.04
N ALA A 64 15.22 1.44 13.81
CA ALA A 64 15.82 0.98 12.56
C ALA A 64 14.76 0.76 11.46
N VAL A 65 13.47 0.67 11.81
CA VAL A 65 12.38 0.48 10.85
C VAL A 65 12.08 1.82 10.17
N ARG A 66 12.95 2.22 9.24
CA ARG A 66 12.82 3.47 8.48
C ARG A 66 13.04 3.22 7.00
N ALA A 67 12.58 4.18 6.20
CA ALA A 67 12.71 4.19 4.74
C ALA A 67 13.06 5.62 4.24
N ASP A 68 13.70 6.42 5.10
CA ASP A 68 14.16 7.79 4.84
C ASP A 68 15.60 7.82 4.31
N HIS A 69 15.98 6.77 3.58
CA HIS A 69 17.28 6.62 2.94
C HIS A 69 17.14 5.96 1.55
N ALA A 70 18.16 6.12 0.72
CA ALA A 70 18.24 5.41 -0.54
C ALA A 70 18.28 3.87 -0.31
N PRO A 71 17.69 3.07 -1.21
CA PRO A 71 17.11 3.46 -2.49
C PRO A 71 15.60 3.81 -2.43
N TYR A 72 14.98 3.87 -1.25
CA TYR A 72 13.56 4.25 -1.13
C TYR A 72 13.30 5.62 -1.75
N GLY A 73 12.10 5.79 -2.31
CA GLY A 73 11.72 7.04 -2.97
C GLY A 73 12.37 7.29 -4.33
N ARG A 74 13.03 6.29 -4.95
CA ARG A 74 13.63 6.40 -6.30
C ARG A 74 12.68 6.97 -7.37
N GLU A 75 11.43 6.54 -7.38
CA GLU A 75 10.34 6.98 -8.27
C GLU A 75 9.46 8.08 -7.64
N PHE A 76 9.76 8.50 -6.41
CA PHE A 76 9.09 9.63 -5.78
C PHE A 76 9.48 10.94 -6.49
N PRO A 77 8.64 11.98 -6.49
CA PRO A 77 9.02 13.29 -7.03
C PRO A 77 10.40 13.76 -6.53
N GLY A 78 11.32 13.97 -7.47
CA GLY A 78 12.70 14.38 -7.16
C GLY A 78 13.63 13.26 -6.66
N GLY A 79 13.20 12.00 -6.66
CA GLY A 79 13.98 10.87 -6.17
C GLY A 79 14.21 10.88 -4.66
N ALA A 80 13.29 11.49 -3.90
CA ALA A 80 13.49 11.78 -2.48
C ALA A 80 13.02 10.64 -1.55
N PRO A 81 13.88 10.13 -0.65
CA PRO A 81 13.48 9.13 0.34
C PRO A 81 12.70 9.78 1.49
N THR A 82 11.37 9.79 1.40
CA THR A 82 10.54 10.50 2.40
C THR A 82 10.25 9.69 3.67
N GLY A 83 10.64 8.42 3.73
CA GLY A 83 10.16 7.48 4.76
C GLY A 83 8.96 6.63 4.32
N ARG A 84 8.57 6.69 3.04
CA ARG A 84 7.61 5.76 2.45
C ARG A 84 8.31 4.44 2.17
N PHE A 85 7.75 3.33 2.64
CA PHE A 85 8.30 1.99 2.38
C PHE A 85 7.98 1.52 0.96
N SER A 86 8.44 2.27 -0.06
CA SER A 86 8.25 1.99 -1.47
C SER A 86 9.32 2.72 -2.30
N ASP A 87 9.41 2.43 -3.60
CA ASP A 87 10.15 3.27 -4.54
C ASP A 87 9.49 4.64 -4.74
N GLY A 88 8.21 4.82 -4.39
CA GLY A 88 7.53 6.10 -4.60
C GLY A 88 6.31 6.32 -3.71
N LYS A 89 5.24 6.85 -4.31
CA LYS A 89 3.96 7.12 -3.67
C LYS A 89 3.30 5.85 -3.13
N LEU A 90 2.60 6.00 -2.00
CA LEU A 90 1.76 4.95 -1.42
C LEU A 90 0.31 5.08 -1.89
N LEU A 91 -0.54 4.10 -1.53
CA LEU A 91 -1.98 4.13 -1.79
C LEU A 91 -2.63 5.47 -1.36
N THR A 92 -2.26 5.96 -0.18
CA THR A 92 -2.81 7.20 0.41
C THR A 92 -2.57 8.43 -0.46
N ASP A 93 -1.40 8.53 -1.09
CA ASP A 93 -1.07 9.65 -1.98
C ASP A 93 -1.98 9.67 -3.21
N PHE A 94 -2.17 8.51 -3.84
CA PHE A 94 -3.08 8.38 -4.98
C PHE A 94 -4.53 8.68 -4.59
N VAL A 95 -4.96 8.29 -3.38
CA VAL A 95 -6.32 8.58 -2.90
C VAL A 95 -6.53 10.08 -2.70
N VAL A 96 -5.63 10.78 -2.01
CA VAL A 96 -5.79 12.23 -1.78
C VAL A 96 -5.66 13.05 -3.05
N GLU A 97 -4.81 12.61 -3.98
CA GLU A 97 -4.65 13.21 -5.30
C GLU A 97 -5.94 13.06 -6.13
N ALA A 98 -6.51 11.85 -6.17
CA ALA A 98 -7.73 11.58 -6.92
C ALA A 98 -8.95 12.33 -6.36
N LEU A 99 -9.01 12.53 -5.04
CA LEU A 99 -10.04 13.33 -4.36
C LEU A 99 -9.83 14.85 -4.53
N GLY A 100 -8.72 15.29 -5.11
CA GLY A 100 -8.40 16.71 -5.26
C GLY A 100 -8.10 17.44 -3.95
N ILE A 101 -7.72 16.71 -2.90
CA ILE A 101 -7.45 17.30 -1.56
C ILE A 101 -6.03 17.87 -1.52
N LYS A 102 -5.05 17.09 -1.97
CA LYS A 102 -3.62 17.42 -2.00
C LYS A 102 -2.87 16.41 -2.85
N GLU A 103 -1.65 16.74 -3.27
CA GLU A 103 -0.82 15.84 -4.09
C GLU A 103 -0.23 14.66 -3.31
N LEU A 104 0.08 14.89 -2.02
CA LEU A 104 0.75 13.94 -1.13
C LEU A 104 0.17 14.02 0.27
N LEU A 105 -0.01 12.88 0.92
CA LEU A 105 -0.43 12.83 2.32
C LEU A 105 0.81 13.02 3.22
N PRO A 106 0.85 14.05 4.09
CA PRO A 106 1.99 14.26 4.98
C PRO A 106 1.93 13.35 6.21
N ALA A 107 3.09 12.98 6.74
CA ALA A 107 3.20 12.28 8.02
C ALA A 107 2.93 13.25 9.19
N TYR A 108 2.24 12.78 10.22
CA TYR A 108 1.96 13.57 11.42
C TYR A 108 3.20 13.81 12.28
N ARG A 109 4.17 12.90 12.37
CA ARG A 109 5.36 13.02 13.25
C ARG A 109 6.61 13.57 12.56
N SER A 110 6.73 13.42 11.25
CA SER A 110 7.93 13.83 10.49
C SER A 110 8.04 15.35 10.40
N GLY A 111 9.18 15.93 10.82
CA GLY A 111 9.81 17.25 10.46
C GLY A 111 8.94 18.51 10.37
N SER A 112 7.65 18.33 10.60
CA SER A 112 6.51 19.15 10.30
C SER A 112 5.38 18.73 11.23
N GLY A 113 5.38 17.62 11.97
CA GLY A 113 4.31 17.37 12.97
C GLY A 113 4.05 18.47 13.98
N ALA A 114 5.13 18.98 14.57
CA ALA A 114 5.12 20.14 15.44
C ALA A 114 5.07 21.49 14.69
N GLY A 115 5.23 21.50 13.36
CA GLY A 115 5.29 22.71 12.51
C GLY A 115 4.28 22.78 11.36
N LEU A 116 3.43 21.77 11.20
CA LEU A 116 2.44 21.62 10.14
C LEU A 116 1.30 22.47 10.63
N ALA A 117 1.04 23.52 9.88
CA ALA A 117 -0.07 24.41 10.16
C ALA A 117 -1.32 23.56 10.37
N VAL A 118 -2.08 23.86 11.42
CA VAL A 118 -3.32 23.15 11.76
C VAL A 118 -4.26 23.09 10.55
N ASP A 119 -4.26 24.12 9.69
CA ASP A 119 -5.01 24.16 8.45
C ASP A 119 -4.56 23.10 7.43
N ALA A 120 -3.25 22.88 7.28
CA ALA A 120 -2.72 21.85 6.39
C ALA A 120 -3.00 20.44 6.93
N ALA A 121 -2.96 20.27 8.26
CA ALA A 121 -3.32 19.01 8.92
C ALA A 121 -4.83 18.74 8.89
N ALA A 122 -5.67 19.79 8.87
CA ALA A 122 -7.12 19.68 8.83
C ALA A 122 -7.66 19.07 7.53
N THR A 123 -6.89 19.09 6.45
CA THR A 123 -7.23 18.39 5.20
C THR A 123 -6.68 16.95 5.15
N GLY A 124 -6.14 16.45 6.26
CA GLY A 124 -5.70 15.06 6.40
C GLY A 124 -4.19 14.88 6.56
N VAL A 125 -3.82 13.91 7.40
CA VAL A 125 -2.44 13.48 7.68
C VAL A 125 -2.38 11.97 7.87
N CYS A 126 -1.19 11.39 7.77
CA CYS A 126 -0.94 10.00 8.11
C CYS A 126 -0.41 9.86 9.55
N PHE A 127 -1.02 8.97 10.33
CA PHE A 127 -0.57 8.55 11.65
C PHE A 127 0.06 7.14 11.66
N ALA A 128 -0.03 6.40 10.55
CA ALA A 128 0.53 5.05 10.42
C ALA A 128 2.04 5.02 10.70
N SER A 129 2.54 3.91 11.25
CA SER A 129 3.93 3.73 11.67
C SER A 129 4.46 2.39 11.15
N GLY A 130 5.53 2.42 10.38
CA GLY A 130 6.15 1.21 9.83
C GLY A 130 6.49 0.17 10.88
N GLY A 131 6.18 -1.10 10.64
CA GLY A 131 6.37 -2.20 11.60
C GLY A 131 5.32 -2.30 12.70
N SER A 132 4.34 -1.39 12.77
CA SER A 132 3.22 -1.48 13.71
C SER A 132 2.26 -2.63 13.35
N GLY A 133 1.38 -2.98 14.29
CA GLY A 133 0.40 -4.04 14.17
C GLY A 133 -0.82 -3.80 15.07
N LEU A 134 -1.75 -4.74 15.05
CA LEU A 134 -2.93 -4.74 15.94
C LEU A 134 -2.63 -5.39 17.29
N ASP A 135 -1.58 -6.20 17.38
CA ASP A 135 -1.00 -6.67 18.63
C ASP A 135 0.14 -5.73 19.04
N ASP A 136 0.05 -5.13 20.24
CA ASP A 136 1.08 -4.22 20.76
C ASP A 136 2.46 -4.89 20.84
N ALA A 137 2.51 -6.23 20.99
CA ALA A 137 3.77 -6.96 20.93
C ALA A 137 4.48 -6.81 19.57
N THR A 138 3.74 -6.67 18.47
CA THR A 138 4.29 -6.42 17.13
C THR A 138 5.06 -5.11 17.09
N ALA A 139 4.43 -4.02 17.53
CA ALA A 139 5.07 -2.71 17.58
C ALA A 139 6.24 -2.68 18.59
N ALA A 140 6.10 -3.36 19.73
CA ALA A 140 7.15 -3.47 20.74
C ALA A 140 8.40 -4.19 20.20
N ASN A 141 8.22 -5.29 19.47
CA ASN A 141 9.34 -6.05 18.86
C ASN A 141 10.08 -5.22 17.81
N ALA A 142 9.37 -4.34 17.09
CA ALA A 142 9.94 -3.45 16.09
C ALA A 142 10.49 -2.11 16.67
N GLY A 143 10.15 -1.78 17.93
CA GLY A 143 10.51 -0.52 18.56
C GLY A 143 9.83 0.69 17.90
N VAL A 144 8.55 0.57 17.55
CA VAL A 144 7.79 1.58 16.79
C VAL A 144 6.47 1.95 17.47
N ALA A 145 5.69 2.86 16.89
CA ALA A 145 4.44 3.32 17.49
C ALA A 145 3.37 2.21 17.47
N THR A 146 2.68 2.00 18.59
CA THR A 146 1.48 1.16 18.64
C THR A 146 0.31 1.85 17.96
N PHE A 147 -0.73 1.11 17.55
CA PHE A 147 -1.95 1.72 17.03
C PHE A 147 -2.59 2.70 18.04
N ALA A 148 -2.53 2.37 19.33
CA ALA A 148 -2.99 3.28 20.40
C ALA A 148 -2.23 4.62 20.39
N SER A 149 -0.91 4.60 20.19
CA SER A 149 -0.10 5.81 20.07
C SER A 149 -0.49 6.65 18.84
N GLN A 150 -0.91 6.03 17.74
CA GLN A 150 -1.43 6.74 16.57
C GLN A 150 -2.79 7.42 16.87
N LEU A 151 -3.61 6.83 17.73
CA LEU A 151 -4.85 7.47 18.21
C LEU A 151 -4.55 8.65 19.15
N ASP A 152 -3.47 8.59 19.93
CA ASP A 152 -3.03 9.70 20.77
C ASP A 152 -2.57 10.90 19.93
N ASP A 153 -1.80 10.65 18.87
CA ASP A 153 -1.45 11.68 17.88
C ASP A 153 -2.71 12.32 17.26
N PHE A 154 -3.71 11.50 16.93
CA PHE A 154 -4.97 12.00 16.41
C PHE A 154 -5.70 12.88 17.43
N ARG A 155 -5.77 12.47 18.70
CA ARG A 155 -6.35 13.29 19.79
C ARG A 155 -5.63 14.62 19.95
N GLU A 156 -4.30 14.62 19.86
CA GLU A 156 -3.50 15.85 19.91
C GLU A 156 -3.86 16.79 18.75
N LEU A 157 -3.96 16.26 17.52
CA LEU A 157 -4.38 17.03 16.37
C LEU A 157 -5.78 17.64 16.57
N LEU A 158 -6.75 16.87 17.09
CA LEU A 158 -8.09 17.39 17.39
C LEU A 158 -8.06 18.52 18.42
N GLY A 159 -7.21 18.39 19.45
CA GLY A 159 -6.98 19.44 20.44
C GLY A 159 -6.44 20.72 19.79
N ARG A 160 -5.47 20.59 18.88
CA ARG A 160 -4.90 21.72 18.13
C ARG A 160 -5.88 22.38 17.16
N MET A 161 -6.81 21.61 16.57
CA MET A 161 -7.88 22.15 15.72
C MET A 161 -8.93 22.94 16.49
N GLY A 162 -9.19 22.59 17.75
CA GLY A 162 -10.28 23.12 18.56
C GLY A 162 -11.63 22.46 18.23
N GLY A 163 -12.49 22.31 19.24
CA GLY A 163 -13.66 21.41 19.20
C GLY A 163 -14.63 21.61 18.03
N SER A 164 -14.95 22.86 17.69
CA SER A 164 -15.89 23.16 16.59
C SER A 164 -15.32 22.76 15.22
N LYS A 165 -14.08 23.17 14.91
CA LYS A 165 -13.40 22.84 13.66
C LYS A 165 -13.11 21.34 13.56
N ALA A 166 -12.61 20.75 14.65
CA ALA A 166 -12.35 19.32 14.74
C ALA A 166 -13.61 18.50 14.41
N SER A 167 -14.75 18.82 15.04
CA SER A 167 -16.02 18.13 14.80
C SER A 167 -16.48 18.23 13.34
N GLN A 168 -16.35 19.42 12.73
CA GLN A 168 -16.71 19.62 11.32
C GLN A 168 -15.85 18.80 10.36
N VAL A 169 -14.52 18.80 10.58
CA VAL A 169 -13.57 18.06 9.74
C VAL A 169 -13.77 16.56 9.88
N VAL A 170 -13.75 16.07 11.12
CA VAL A 170 -13.78 14.63 11.41
C VAL A 170 -15.08 13.97 10.99
N GLY A 171 -16.22 14.66 11.14
CA GLY A 171 -17.53 14.13 10.74
C GLY A 171 -17.66 13.86 9.23
N LYS A 172 -16.84 14.50 8.39
CA LYS A 172 -16.83 14.34 6.93
C LYS A 172 -15.60 13.62 6.39
N ALA A 173 -14.53 13.55 7.16
CA ALA A 173 -13.27 12.92 6.76
C ALA A 173 -13.42 11.43 6.47
N ALA A 174 -12.59 10.90 5.58
CA ALA A 174 -12.39 9.48 5.38
C ALA A 174 -11.19 8.99 6.20
N PHE A 175 -11.32 7.82 6.81
CA PHE A 175 -10.30 7.20 7.65
C PHE A 175 -9.83 5.91 6.99
N LEU A 176 -8.56 5.83 6.61
CA LEU A 176 -7.97 4.63 6.01
C LEU A 176 -7.17 3.87 7.08
N VAL A 177 -7.47 2.58 7.24
CA VAL A 177 -6.82 1.70 8.21
C VAL A 177 -6.22 0.50 7.48
N SER A 178 -4.92 0.25 7.67
CA SER A 178 -4.24 -0.94 7.15
C SER A 178 -3.22 -1.45 8.17
N ALA A 179 -3.56 -2.55 8.83
CA ALA A 179 -2.73 -3.20 9.84
C ALA A 179 -3.09 -4.69 9.93
N GLY A 180 -2.23 -5.51 10.53
CA GLY A 180 -2.44 -6.96 10.64
C GLY A 180 -1.38 -7.79 9.92
N THR A 181 -0.79 -7.23 8.85
CA THR A 181 0.20 -7.97 8.04
C THR A 181 1.44 -8.30 8.85
N ASN A 182 1.95 -7.34 9.63
CA ASN A 182 3.09 -7.57 10.52
C ASN A 182 2.77 -8.58 11.64
N ASP A 183 1.56 -8.55 12.18
CA ASP A 183 1.12 -9.50 13.21
C ASP A 183 1.17 -10.94 12.68
N MET A 184 0.64 -11.16 11.47
CA MET A 184 0.65 -12.48 10.82
C MET A 184 2.04 -12.88 10.33
N MET A 185 2.70 -12.01 9.59
CA MET A 185 3.99 -12.27 8.95
C MET A 185 5.12 -12.40 9.97
N MET A 186 5.35 -11.37 10.79
CA MET A 186 6.46 -11.33 11.74
C MET A 186 6.14 -12.09 13.02
N ASN A 187 5.07 -11.72 13.71
CA ASN A 187 4.82 -12.27 15.04
C ASN A 187 4.31 -13.71 15.01
N TYR A 188 3.38 -14.05 14.12
CA TYR A 188 2.80 -15.38 14.08
C TYR A 188 3.65 -16.38 13.28
N TYR A 189 4.15 -16.02 12.09
CA TYR A 189 4.88 -16.97 11.23
C TYR A 189 6.39 -16.98 11.43
N MET A 190 7.04 -15.82 11.63
CA MET A 190 8.50 -15.75 11.76
C MET A 190 8.97 -16.00 13.20
N LEU A 191 8.33 -15.42 14.21
CA LEU A 191 8.74 -15.56 15.60
C LEU A 191 8.14 -16.84 16.24
N PRO A 192 8.94 -17.68 16.92
CA PRO A 192 8.45 -18.86 17.62
C PRO A 192 7.42 -18.56 18.72
N SER A 193 7.44 -17.34 19.27
CA SER A 193 6.59 -16.90 20.38
C SER A 193 5.12 -16.74 20.00
N GLY A 194 4.79 -16.41 18.74
CA GLY A 194 3.40 -16.28 18.30
C GLY A 194 2.68 -17.63 18.24
N ARG A 195 3.22 -18.56 17.44
CA ARG A 195 2.68 -19.92 17.28
C ARG A 195 2.68 -20.77 18.55
N SER A 196 3.55 -20.46 19.51
CA SER A 196 3.58 -21.20 20.78
C SER A 196 2.53 -20.72 21.79
N LYS A 197 2.00 -19.49 21.63
CA LYS A 197 1.01 -18.91 22.54
C LYS A 197 -0.43 -19.03 22.03
N TYR A 198 -0.63 -18.98 20.72
CA TYR A 198 -1.98 -18.93 20.12
C TYR A 198 -2.14 -19.93 18.98
N THR A 199 -3.31 -20.56 18.91
CA THR A 199 -3.78 -21.12 17.64
C THR A 199 -4.04 -19.99 16.64
N LEU A 200 -4.08 -20.32 15.34
CA LEU A 200 -4.34 -19.33 14.30
C LEU A 200 -5.68 -18.62 14.52
N GLU A 201 -6.71 -19.38 14.89
CA GLU A 201 -8.04 -18.84 15.17
C GLU A 201 -8.04 -17.87 16.35
N GLN A 202 -7.38 -18.25 17.46
CA GLN A 202 -7.25 -17.40 18.64
C GLN A 202 -6.51 -16.10 18.32
N TYR A 203 -5.46 -16.18 17.50
CA TYR A 203 -4.71 -14.99 17.11
C TYR A 203 -5.56 -14.07 16.21
N HIS A 204 -6.32 -14.62 15.25
CA HIS A 204 -7.26 -13.82 14.49
C HIS A 204 -8.30 -13.14 15.38
N ASP A 205 -8.86 -13.83 16.38
CA ASP A 205 -9.84 -13.24 17.29
C ASP A 205 -9.25 -12.12 18.14
N LEU A 206 -8.00 -12.27 18.59
CA LEU A 206 -7.26 -11.21 19.28
C LEU A 206 -7.12 -9.97 18.40
N LEU A 207 -6.60 -10.14 17.18
CA LEU A 207 -6.36 -9.02 16.25
C LEU A 207 -7.68 -8.31 15.88
N ILE A 208 -8.74 -9.06 15.59
CA ILE A 208 -10.07 -8.51 15.28
C ILE A 208 -10.68 -7.79 16.49
N GLY A 209 -10.49 -8.31 17.71
CA GLY A 209 -10.92 -7.66 18.95
C GLY A 209 -10.21 -6.33 19.20
N ASN A 210 -8.89 -6.29 19.01
CA ASN A 210 -8.11 -5.06 19.13
C ASN A 210 -8.52 -4.03 18.07
N LEU A 211 -8.62 -4.45 16.81
CA LEU A 211 -9.08 -3.58 15.71
C LEU A 211 -10.48 -3.00 15.97
N ARG A 212 -11.43 -3.82 16.46
CA ARG A 212 -12.76 -3.34 16.85
C ARG A 212 -12.68 -2.22 17.90
N SER A 213 -11.79 -2.37 18.89
CA SER A 213 -11.61 -1.39 19.96
C SER A 213 -10.99 -0.08 19.44
N HIS A 214 -10.05 -0.18 18.49
CA HIS A 214 -9.49 0.99 17.83
C HIS A 214 -10.52 1.72 16.96
N ILE A 215 -11.31 0.99 16.16
CA ILE A 215 -12.40 1.57 15.36
C ILE A 215 -13.46 2.23 16.25
N GLN A 216 -13.81 1.63 17.39
CA GLN A 216 -14.68 2.26 18.38
C GLN A 216 -14.09 3.58 18.88
N SER A 217 -12.80 3.60 19.23
CA SER A 217 -12.11 4.82 19.66
C SER A 217 -12.13 5.91 18.58
N MET A 218 -11.91 5.55 17.31
CA MET A 218 -12.00 6.49 16.18
C MET A 218 -13.42 7.06 16.06
N TYR A 219 -14.44 6.20 16.18
CA TYR A 219 -15.85 6.61 16.12
C TYR A 219 -16.25 7.54 17.28
N ASP A 220 -15.77 7.25 18.50
CA ASP A 220 -15.98 8.08 19.69
C ASP A 220 -15.32 9.45 19.55
N LEU A 221 -14.21 9.53 18.80
CA LEU A 221 -13.56 10.79 18.40
C LEU A 221 -14.25 11.50 17.23
N GLY A 222 -15.36 10.94 16.72
CA GLY A 222 -16.21 11.55 15.70
C GLY A 222 -16.09 10.94 14.31
N ALA A 223 -15.20 9.96 14.09
CA ALA A 223 -15.04 9.36 12.77
C ALA A 223 -16.35 8.70 12.31
N ARG A 224 -16.74 8.94 11.06
CA ARG A 224 -17.96 8.35 10.48
C ARG A 224 -17.71 7.51 9.23
N ARG A 225 -16.61 7.73 8.50
CA ARG A 225 -16.28 7.01 7.26
C ARG A 225 -14.96 6.28 7.43
N ILE A 226 -15.01 5.00 7.80
CA ILE A 226 -13.83 4.20 8.15
C ILE A 226 -13.68 3.07 7.14
N LEU A 227 -12.58 3.08 6.39
CA LEU A 227 -12.20 2.02 5.46
C LEU A 227 -11.08 1.21 6.10
N VAL A 228 -11.28 -0.10 6.15
CA VAL A 228 -10.32 -1.00 6.77
C VAL A 228 -9.89 -2.02 5.73
N ALA A 229 -8.62 -1.96 5.34
CA ALA A 229 -8.02 -2.91 4.44
C ALA A 229 -7.96 -4.29 5.10
N GLY A 230 -8.28 -5.32 4.32
CA GLY A 230 -7.97 -6.70 4.69
C GLY A 230 -6.47 -6.99 4.66
N LEU A 231 -6.10 -8.19 5.07
CA LEU A 231 -4.77 -8.72 4.81
C LEU A 231 -4.56 -8.98 3.31
N PRO A 232 -3.36 -8.75 2.77
CA PRO A 232 -2.99 -9.16 1.42
C PRO A 232 -2.86 -10.70 1.34
N PRO A 233 -2.61 -11.28 0.15
CA PRO A 233 -2.18 -12.68 0.04
C PRO A 233 -0.79 -12.86 0.68
N VAL A 234 -0.75 -13.02 2.01
CA VAL A 234 0.48 -13.08 2.82
C VAL A 234 1.44 -14.18 2.34
N GLY A 235 0.90 -15.31 1.89
CA GLY A 235 1.68 -16.42 1.35
C GLY A 235 2.35 -16.12 0.01
N CYS A 236 2.08 -14.98 -0.62
CA CYS A 236 2.73 -14.52 -1.83
C CYS A 236 3.82 -13.46 -1.56
N LEU A 237 4.01 -13.01 -0.31
CA LEU A 237 5.06 -12.04 0.01
C LEU A 237 6.45 -12.65 -0.21
N PRO A 238 7.39 -11.97 -0.90
CA PRO A 238 8.71 -12.52 -1.21
C PRO A 238 9.47 -13.07 0.02
N LEU A 239 9.37 -12.38 1.16
CA LEU A 239 9.98 -12.82 2.40
C LEU A 239 9.41 -14.17 2.88
N GLN A 240 8.09 -14.37 2.81
CA GLN A 240 7.46 -15.62 3.21
C GLN A 240 7.84 -16.76 2.25
N LEU A 241 7.87 -16.50 0.94
CA LEU A 241 8.32 -17.45 -0.06
C LEU A 241 9.76 -17.91 0.21
N THR A 242 10.65 -16.96 0.48
CA THR A 242 12.06 -17.23 0.81
C THR A 242 12.18 -18.08 2.06
N LEU A 243 11.48 -17.72 3.14
CA LEU A 243 11.51 -18.46 4.41
C LEU A 243 10.89 -19.86 4.32
N ALA A 244 9.91 -20.07 3.43
CA ALA A 244 9.36 -21.38 3.15
C ALA A 244 10.34 -22.25 2.35
N ALA A 245 11.02 -21.67 1.35
CA ALA A 245 12.03 -22.35 0.54
C ALA A 245 13.23 -22.84 1.35
N LEU A 246 13.56 -22.18 2.48
CA LEU A 246 14.58 -22.64 3.42
C LEU A 246 14.20 -23.90 4.19
N ARG A 247 12.90 -24.23 4.25
CA ARG A 247 12.37 -25.37 5.03
C ARG A 247 11.92 -26.52 4.15
N GLN A 248 11.42 -26.23 2.95
CA GLN A 248 10.88 -27.20 2.01
C GLN A 248 11.20 -26.77 0.57
N PRO A 249 11.27 -27.71 -0.39
CA PRO A 249 11.45 -27.36 -1.80
C PRO A 249 10.37 -26.37 -2.29
N PRO A 250 10.71 -25.46 -3.23
CA PRO A 250 9.74 -24.53 -3.80
C PRO A 250 8.53 -25.27 -4.35
N ARG A 251 7.32 -24.80 -4.01
CA ARG A 251 6.10 -25.41 -4.53
C ARG A 251 5.82 -24.88 -5.94
N PRO A 252 5.27 -25.71 -6.84
CA PRO A 252 4.96 -25.31 -8.22
C PRO A 252 3.84 -24.27 -8.33
N ASP A 253 3.04 -24.09 -7.26
CA ASP A 253 1.91 -23.15 -7.18
C ASP A 253 2.30 -21.75 -6.66
N GLY A 254 3.59 -21.46 -6.51
CA GLY A 254 4.13 -20.12 -6.26
C GLY A 254 3.92 -19.62 -4.83
N CYS A 255 2.67 -19.48 -4.39
CA CYS A 255 2.32 -18.96 -3.07
C CYS A 255 2.08 -20.05 -2.02
N ILE A 256 2.28 -19.69 -0.75
CA ILE A 256 2.02 -20.58 0.39
C ILE A 256 0.51 -20.61 0.68
N LYS A 257 -0.16 -21.64 0.17
CA LYS A 257 -1.62 -21.84 0.30
C LYS A 257 -2.15 -21.69 1.72
N GLU A 258 -1.44 -22.23 2.72
CA GLU A 258 -1.91 -22.20 4.10
C GLU A 258 -1.93 -20.77 4.68
N GLN A 259 -0.99 -19.91 4.26
CA GLN A 259 -0.94 -18.51 4.70
C GLN A 259 -1.98 -17.66 3.97
N ASN A 260 -2.24 -17.94 2.69
CA ASN A 260 -3.31 -17.27 1.94
C ASN A 260 -4.70 -17.62 2.50
N ALA A 261 -4.95 -18.91 2.78
CA ALA A 261 -6.20 -19.33 3.41
C ALA A 261 -6.39 -18.72 4.82
N ALA A 262 -5.30 -18.52 5.57
CA ALA A 262 -5.35 -17.80 6.83
C ALA A 262 -5.73 -16.33 6.64
N ALA A 263 -5.14 -15.64 5.67
CA ALA A 263 -5.48 -14.25 5.34
C ALA A 263 -6.95 -14.11 4.92
N GLU A 264 -7.48 -15.01 4.09
CA GLU A 264 -8.90 -15.05 3.71
C GLU A 264 -9.81 -15.28 4.93
N SER A 265 -9.44 -16.19 5.82
CA SER A 265 -10.18 -16.46 7.06
C SER A 265 -10.24 -15.22 7.97
N TYR A 266 -9.10 -14.53 8.15
CA TYR A 266 -9.05 -13.25 8.86
C TYR A 266 -9.94 -12.20 8.16
N ASN A 267 -9.85 -12.06 6.85
CA ASN A 267 -10.65 -11.09 6.07
C ASN A 267 -12.15 -11.37 6.20
N GLY A 268 -12.55 -12.63 6.26
CA GLY A 268 -13.94 -13.02 6.55
C GLY A 268 -14.39 -12.61 7.96
N LYS A 269 -13.52 -12.74 8.98
CA LYS A 269 -13.80 -12.25 10.35
C LYS A 269 -13.88 -10.72 10.39
N LEU A 270 -13.00 -10.03 9.68
CA LEU A 270 -13.00 -8.57 9.54
C LEU A 270 -14.31 -8.07 8.94
N GLN A 271 -14.75 -8.62 7.81
CA GLN A 271 -16.02 -8.24 7.17
C GLN A 271 -17.21 -8.38 8.12
N ARG A 272 -17.30 -9.49 8.87
CA ARG A 272 -18.37 -9.70 9.86
C ARG A 272 -18.30 -8.69 11.01
N MET A 273 -17.09 -8.42 11.52
CA MET A 273 -16.89 -7.44 12.59
C MET A 273 -17.32 -6.03 12.15
N LEU A 274 -16.92 -5.59 10.95
CA LEU A 274 -17.28 -4.27 10.42
C LEU A 274 -18.79 -4.15 10.20
N ALA A 275 -19.44 -5.18 9.64
CA ALA A 275 -20.88 -5.20 9.48
C ALA A 275 -21.61 -5.13 10.83
N GLY A 276 -21.12 -5.87 11.84
CA GLY A 276 -21.66 -5.83 13.21
C GLY A 276 -21.41 -4.51 13.93
N PHE A 277 -20.28 -3.85 13.67
CA PHE A 277 -20.00 -2.50 14.19
C PHE A 277 -20.94 -1.47 13.57
N GLN A 278 -21.11 -1.50 12.25
CA GLN A 278 -21.97 -0.57 11.53
C GLN A 278 -23.43 -0.67 11.97
N SER A 279 -23.94 -1.87 12.28
CA SER A 279 -25.34 -2.06 12.69
C SER A 279 -25.68 -1.45 14.04
N VAL A 280 -24.68 -1.18 14.89
CA VAL A 280 -24.87 -0.64 16.26
C VAL A 280 -24.28 0.76 16.46
N SER A 281 -23.65 1.33 15.44
CA SER A 281 -23.01 2.65 15.49
C SER A 281 -23.70 3.63 14.54
N PRO A 282 -24.71 4.40 15.01
CA PRO A 282 -25.49 5.32 14.17
C PRO A 282 -24.62 6.31 13.38
N GLY A 283 -24.85 6.36 12.07
CA GLY A 283 -24.12 7.25 11.17
C GLY A 283 -22.70 6.80 10.82
N ALA A 284 -22.21 5.67 11.37
CA ALA A 284 -20.96 5.07 10.92
C ALA A 284 -21.14 4.37 9.58
N ARG A 285 -20.11 4.46 8.73
CA ARG A 285 -19.86 3.63 7.57
C ARG A 285 -18.51 2.98 7.76
N ALA A 286 -18.53 1.71 8.15
CA ALA A 286 -17.34 0.90 8.38
C ALA A 286 -17.23 -0.12 7.24
N VAL A 287 -16.33 0.14 6.29
CA VAL A 287 -16.27 -0.56 5.01
C VAL A 287 -15.00 -1.41 4.95
N TYR A 288 -15.16 -2.68 4.60
CA TYR A 288 -14.05 -3.55 4.22
C TYR A 288 -13.49 -3.09 2.87
N ALA A 289 -12.21 -2.74 2.86
CA ALA A 289 -11.47 -2.44 1.64
C ALA A 289 -10.71 -3.69 1.19
N ASP A 290 -11.16 -4.27 0.08
CA ASP A 290 -10.51 -5.45 -0.47
C ASP A 290 -9.20 -5.09 -1.17
N ILE A 291 -8.08 -5.51 -0.57
CA ILE A 291 -6.77 -5.49 -1.20
C ILE A 291 -6.30 -6.89 -1.59
N TYR A 292 -6.96 -7.95 -1.11
CA TYR A 292 -6.53 -9.33 -1.30
C TYR A 292 -6.70 -9.74 -2.76
N SER A 293 -7.92 -9.60 -3.29
CA SER A 293 -8.23 -10.01 -4.66
C SER A 293 -7.44 -9.26 -5.74
N PRO A 294 -7.28 -7.92 -5.71
CA PRO A 294 -6.47 -7.24 -6.72
C PRO A 294 -4.99 -7.62 -6.63
N LEU A 295 -4.43 -7.80 -5.43
CA LEU A 295 -3.03 -8.23 -5.29
C LEU A 295 -2.83 -9.67 -5.76
N LEU A 296 -3.77 -10.57 -5.48
CA LEU A 296 -3.69 -11.94 -5.98
C LEU A 296 -3.82 -12.00 -7.52
N ASP A 297 -4.70 -11.19 -8.11
CA ASP A 297 -4.81 -11.08 -9.57
C ASP A 297 -3.53 -10.54 -10.23
N MET A 298 -2.78 -9.67 -9.54
CA MET A 298 -1.46 -9.22 -10.01
C MET A 298 -0.41 -10.34 -9.98
N VAL A 299 -0.48 -11.22 -8.97
CA VAL A 299 0.41 -12.39 -8.88
C VAL A 299 0.08 -13.41 -9.99
N ASP A 300 -1.21 -13.70 -10.20
CA ASP A 300 -1.66 -14.71 -11.15
C ASP A 300 -1.60 -14.22 -12.61
N HIS A 301 -1.78 -12.92 -12.84
CA HIS A 301 -1.82 -12.31 -14.17
C HIS A 301 -0.90 -11.09 -14.29
N PRO A 302 0.42 -11.22 -14.03
CA PRO A 302 1.33 -10.08 -13.90
C PRO A 302 1.42 -9.21 -15.17
N GLY A 303 1.36 -9.84 -16.35
CA GLY A 303 1.39 -9.13 -17.63
C GLY A 303 0.22 -8.16 -17.85
N LYS A 304 -0.94 -8.37 -17.20
CA LYS A 304 -2.09 -7.44 -17.24
C LYS A 304 -1.75 -6.08 -16.62
N TYR A 305 -0.79 -6.06 -15.70
CA TYR A 305 -0.37 -4.89 -14.93
C TYR A 305 1.01 -4.37 -15.33
N GLY A 306 1.66 -4.99 -16.32
CA GLY A 306 3.01 -4.65 -16.76
C GLY A 306 4.12 -5.22 -15.87
N PHE A 307 3.80 -6.17 -14.98
CA PHE A 307 4.79 -6.83 -14.14
C PHE A 307 5.46 -7.99 -14.87
N SER A 308 6.78 -8.11 -14.71
CA SER A 308 7.57 -9.27 -15.10
C SER A 308 8.09 -10.07 -13.89
N GLU A 309 8.07 -9.48 -12.69
CA GLU A 309 8.49 -10.12 -11.45
C GLU A 309 7.50 -9.84 -10.31
N VAL A 310 7.01 -10.91 -9.68
CA VAL A 310 6.00 -10.88 -8.60
C VAL A 310 6.39 -11.73 -7.40
N THR A 311 7.55 -12.39 -7.45
CA THR A 311 8.03 -13.31 -6.41
C THR A 311 9.21 -12.76 -5.61
N LYS A 312 9.80 -11.64 -6.06
CA LYS A 312 10.96 -10.98 -5.46
C LYS A 312 10.78 -9.47 -5.40
N GLY A 313 11.44 -8.85 -4.43
CA GLY A 313 11.63 -7.41 -4.37
C GLY A 313 12.59 -6.90 -5.45
N CYS A 314 12.41 -5.65 -5.88
CA CYS A 314 13.36 -4.94 -6.73
C CYS A 314 14.69 -4.62 -6.01
N CYS A 315 14.68 -4.50 -4.69
CA CYS A 315 15.83 -4.14 -3.88
C CYS A 315 16.68 -5.34 -3.46
N GLY A 316 18.00 -5.23 -3.62
CA GLY A 316 18.98 -6.25 -3.29
C GLY A 316 18.77 -7.55 -4.07
N SER A 317 18.84 -8.67 -3.38
CA SER A 317 18.47 -9.98 -3.95
C SER A 317 16.95 -10.12 -4.17
N GLY A 318 16.16 -9.27 -3.52
CA GLY A 318 14.70 -9.32 -3.51
C GLY A 318 14.12 -10.42 -2.61
N LEU A 319 14.97 -11.15 -1.88
CA LEU A 319 14.57 -12.34 -1.11
C LEU A 319 14.35 -12.02 0.38
N MET A 320 15.20 -11.17 0.96
CA MET A 320 15.22 -10.90 2.41
C MET A 320 15.30 -9.43 2.76
N GLU A 321 15.81 -8.60 1.84
CA GLU A 321 16.01 -7.18 2.06
C GLU A 321 14.65 -6.50 2.24
N MET A 322 14.45 -5.84 3.38
CA MET A 322 13.29 -5.00 3.70
C MET A 322 13.71 -3.92 4.68
N GLY A 323 13.08 -2.75 4.58
CA GLY A 323 13.39 -1.55 5.39
C GLY A 323 14.89 -1.31 5.50
N PRO A 324 15.49 -1.45 6.71
CA PRO A 324 16.91 -1.16 6.94
C PRO A 324 17.90 -2.03 6.16
N LEU A 325 17.46 -3.17 5.61
CA LEU A 325 18.32 -4.05 4.80
C LEU A 325 18.33 -3.66 3.31
N CYS A 326 17.34 -2.89 2.86
CA CYS A 326 17.29 -2.34 1.52
C CYS A 326 18.07 -1.01 1.50
N THR A 327 19.36 -1.07 1.18
CA THR A 327 20.29 0.06 1.25
C THR A 327 20.91 0.39 -0.12
N ASP A 328 21.56 1.53 -0.23
CA ASP A 328 22.33 1.93 -1.41
C ASP A 328 23.57 1.06 -1.67
N LEU A 329 23.95 0.22 -0.69
CA LEU A 329 25.04 -0.76 -0.82
C LEU A 329 24.64 -2.03 -1.58
N VAL A 330 23.34 -2.29 -1.75
CA VAL A 330 22.83 -3.44 -2.52
C VAL A 330 22.24 -2.96 -3.85
N PRO A 331 22.35 -3.76 -4.93
CA PRO A 331 21.83 -3.36 -6.23
C PRO A 331 20.30 -3.21 -6.18
N THR A 332 19.74 -2.47 -7.14
CA THR A 332 18.30 -2.41 -7.37
C THR A 332 18.00 -2.81 -8.80
N CYS A 333 16.80 -3.34 -9.04
CA CYS A 333 16.33 -3.64 -10.39
C CYS A 333 16.31 -2.37 -11.26
N ALA A 334 16.49 -2.53 -12.57
CA ALA A 334 16.59 -1.40 -13.51
C ALA A 334 15.27 -0.62 -13.68
N LYS A 335 14.13 -1.31 -13.57
CA LYS A 335 12.79 -0.72 -13.76
C LYS A 335 11.85 -1.21 -12.66
N PRO A 336 11.61 -0.41 -11.61
CA PRO A 336 10.72 -0.84 -10.52
C PRO A 336 9.27 -0.96 -10.96
N SER A 337 8.86 -0.27 -12.03
CA SER A 337 7.51 -0.40 -12.62
C SER A 337 7.20 -1.80 -13.17
N GLU A 338 8.21 -2.63 -13.44
CA GLU A 338 8.04 -4.02 -13.90
C GLU A 338 8.04 -5.03 -12.72
N PHE A 339 8.18 -4.55 -11.48
CA PHE A 339 8.18 -5.35 -10.25
C PHE A 339 6.94 -5.05 -9.41
N MET A 340 6.30 -6.08 -8.89
CA MET A 340 5.18 -5.89 -7.96
C MET A 340 5.65 -5.41 -6.58
N PHE A 341 6.83 -5.86 -6.14
CA PHE A 341 7.40 -5.56 -4.83
C PHE A 341 8.67 -4.71 -4.93
N TRP A 342 8.75 -3.67 -4.12
CA TRP A 342 9.94 -2.84 -4.01
C TRP A 342 11.04 -3.55 -3.21
N ASP A 343 10.69 -4.07 -2.04
CA ASP A 343 11.57 -4.89 -1.21
C ASP A 343 10.90 -6.26 -0.95
N SER A 344 11.39 -7.07 -0.01
CA SER A 344 10.84 -8.42 0.22
C SER A 344 9.43 -8.46 0.86
N VAL A 345 8.83 -7.29 1.15
CA VAL A 345 7.51 -7.16 1.77
C VAL A 345 6.65 -6.12 1.06
N HIS A 346 7.23 -4.94 0.80
CA HIS A 346 6.46 -3.76 0.44
C HIS A 346 6.25 -3.62 -1.08
N PRO A 347 5.05 -3.23 -1.53
CA PRO A 347 4.76 -2.99 -2.94
C PRO A 347 5.56 -1.83 -3.55
N THR A 348 5.74 -1.88 -4.87
CA THR A 348 6.19 -0.72 -5.64
C THR A 348 5.08 0.33 -5.79
N GLN A 349 5.45 1.55 -6.17
CA GLN A 349 4.53 2.61 -6.56
C GLN A 349 3.58 2.16 -7.68
N ALA A 350 4.06 1.34 -8.63
CA ALA A 350 3.24 0.80 -9.71
C ALA A 350 2.12 -0.11 -9.17
N THR A 351 2.45 -0.98 -8.21
CA THR A 351 1.45 -1.79 -7.50
C THR A 351 0.48 -0.93 -6.70
N TYR A 352 0.97 0.06 -5.95
CA TYR A 352 0.10 0.98 -5.20
C TYR A 352 -0.85 1.75 -6.11
N ARG A 353 -0.42 2.17 -7.30
CA ARG A 353 -1.29 2.81 -8.29
C ARG A 353 -2.38 1.85 -8.76
N ALA A 354 -2.03 0.61 -9.12
CA ALA A 354 -3.01 -0.36 -9.56
C ALA A 354 -4.03 -0.72 -8.47
N VAL A 355 -3.59 -0.83 -7.21
CA VAL A 355 -4.48 -1.00 -6.05
C VAL A 355 -5.35 0.24 -5.83
N ALA A 356 -4.80 1.45 -5.96
CA ALA A 356 -5.55 2.70 -5.84
C ALA A 356 -6.67 2.79 -6.89
N ASP A 357 -6.37 2.45 -8.14
CA ASP A 357 -7.34 2.45 -9.24
C ASP A 357 -8.48 1.45 -8.99
N HIS A 358 -8.18 0.31 -8.36
CA HIS A 358 -9.21 -0.63 -7.91
C HIS A 358 -10.02 -0.04 -6.75
N PHE A 359 -9.32 0.45 -5.72
CA PHE A 359 -9.90 0.98 -4.48
C PHE A 359 -10.85 2.15 -4.74
N LEU A 360 -10.46 3.10 -5.59
CA LEU A 360 -11.27 4.26 -5.96
C LEU A 360 -12.50 3.85 -6.78
N ARG A 361 -12.44 2.75 -7.54
CA ARG A 361 -13.60 2.23 -8.28
C ARG A 361 -14.54 1.39 -7.43
N SER A 362 -14.07 0.73 -6.37
CA SER A 362 -14.88 -0.23 -5.60
C SER A 362 -15.36 0.29 -4.23
N ASN A 363 -14.63 1.23 -3.62
CA ASN A 363 -14.83 1.60 -2.22
C ASN A 363 -15.24 3.06 -2.00
N ILE A 364 -14.65 4.03 -2.70
CA ILE A 364 -14.96 5.46 -2.43
C ILE A 364 -16.39 5.82 -2.82
N LEU A 365 -16.94 5.16 -3.85
CA LEU A 365 -18.35 5.24 -4.27
C LEU A 365 -19.33 4.82 -3.17
N ARG A 366 -18.89 4.08 -2.14
CA ARG A 366 -19.76 3.65 -1.03
C ARG A 366 -20.01 4.76 0.00
N PHE A 367 -19.39 5.93 -0.14
CA PHE A 367 -19.60 7.10 0.72
C PHE A 367 -20.71 8.05 0.29
N ASP A 368 -21.32 7.83 -0.87
CA ASP A 368 -22.30 8.77 -1.44
C ASP A 368 -23.78 8.42 -1.25
N ASN A 369 -24.11 7.29 -0.60
CA ASN A 369 -25.51 6.94 -0.28
C ASN A 369 -25.75 6.82 1.21
#